data_AF-A0A847XRL6-F1
#
_entry.id   AF-A0A847XRL6-F1
#
_cell.length_a   1.000
_cell.length_b   1.000
_cell.length_c   1.000
_cell.angle_alpha   90.00
_cell.angle_beta   90.00
_cell.angle_gamma   90.00
#
_symmetry.space_group_name_H-M   'P 1'
#
loop_
_entity.id
_entity.type
_entity.pdbx_description
1 polymer ?
#
loop_
_entity_poly.entity_id
_entity_poly.type
_entity_poly.pdbx_seq_one_letter_code
_entity_poly.pdbx_strand_id
1 'polypeptide(L)'
;MELRTTFNIEPSEHKISYNDAVIFIGSCFVTYIGQRLGSAHVPVMINPFGTVFNPVSVCNSINRIITGKSYDMAEINNYNGLWLSFDHCTDFSSESAEQTLTSINSRLKEASAFISEAHFLFVTFGTARIYRLNETGRIVSNCHKLPASYFKRELLTVDEIVRIWNLLLERLKSSFPDLKVVFTISPVRHWKDGAHGNQVSKSVLFLAVEELLKHPSKPSYFPAYELLMDDLRDYRFYDDDMLHPSQKAVDYIWEEFSKCYFDSNTREIMQEVNRISKAMSHRIKNIAPNEIKKFAEASLARIVSVSKKVPSIDFQKERNYFLGLINQLT
;
A
#
# COMPACT_ATOMS: atom_id res chain seq x y z
N MET A 1 30.32 -18.27 14.53
CA MET A 1 30.26 -16.81 14.31
C MET A 1 28.93 -16.52 13.65
N GLU A 2 28.07 -15.75 14.31
CA GLU A 2 26.81 -15.30 13.74
C GLU A 2 27.11 -14.07 12.89
N LEU A 3 26.90 -14.18 11.57
CA LEU A 3 27.30 -13.16 10.59
C LEU A 3 26.18 -12.18 10.23
N ARG A 4 25.01 -12.33 10.85
CA ARG A 4 23.81 -11.56 10.57
C ARG A 4 23.52 -10.65 11.77
N THR A 5 23.31 -9.36 11.51
CA THR A 5 22.90 -8.40 12.55
C THR A 5 21.38 -8.23 12.45
N THR A 6 20.64 -9.06 13.17
CA THR A 6 19.18 -8.97 13.25
C THR A 6 18.76 -8.08 14.41
N PHE A 7 17.48 -7.69 14.42
CA PHE A 7 16.86 -6.98 15.54
C PHE A 7 15.47 -7.57 15.78
N ASN A 8 14.96 -7.42 17.01
CA ASN A 8 13.63 -7.91 17.34
C ASN A 8 12.58 -6.89 16.87
N ILE A 9 11.50 -7.40 16.26
CA ILE A 9 10.31 -6.61 15.97
C ILE A 9 9.24 -7.08 16.95
N GLU A 10 8.90 -6.20 17.89
CA GLU A 10 7.86 -6.52 18.85
C GLU A 10 6.52 -6.78 18.13
N PRO A 11 5.80 -7.86 18.47
CA PRO A 11 4.48 -8.10 17.93
C PRO A 11 3.54 -6.93 18.25
N SER A 12 2.79 -6.46 17.26
CA SER A 12 1.76 -5.43 17.48
C SER A 12 0.73 -5.93 18.49
N GLU A 13 0.35 -5.05 19.43
CA GLU A 13 -0.75 -5.28 20.39
C GLU A 13 -2.09 -5.52 19.68
N HIS A 14 -2.27 -4.89 18.52
CA HIS A 14 -3.43 -5.07 17.66
C HIS A 14 -3.09 -5.95 16.47
N LYS A 15 -3.91 -6.98 16.25
CA LYS A 15 -3.78 -7.90 15.11
C LYS A 15 -4.81 -7.57 14.04
N ILE A 16 -4.42 -7.78 12.80
CA ILE A 16 -5.29 -7.74 11.64
C ILE A 16 -5.94 -9.13 11.51
N SER A 17 -7.24 -9.15 11.29
CA SER A 17 -8.04 -10.32 10.96
C SER A 17 -8.83 -10.07 9.66
N TYR A 18 -9.64 -11.02 9.23
CA TYR A 18 -10.52 -10.85 8.08
C TYR A 18 -11.70 -9.89 8.29
N ASN A 19 -11.90 -9.41 9.51
CA ASN A 19 -12.90 -8.39 9.83
C ASN A 19 -12.31 -6.97 9.79
N ASP A 20 -10.98 -6.84 9.70
CA ASP A 20 -10.29 -5.56 9.73
C ASP A 20 -10.04 -5.08 8.31
N ALA A 21 -10.60 -3.91 7.97
CA ALA A 21 -10.26 -3.23 6.73
C ALA A 21 -8.95 -2.46 6.89
N VAL A 22 -8.04 -2.64 5.91
CA VAL A 22 -6.68 -2.11 5.96
C VAL A 22 -6.44 -1.16 4.80
N ILE A 23 -6.00 0.06 5.09
CA ILE A 23 -5.58 1.02 4.08
C ILE A 23 -4.05 1.10 4.08
N PHE A 24 -3.44 1.02 2.90
CA PHE A 24 -2.04 1.38 2.70
C PHE A 24 -1.92 2.59 1.79
N ILE A 25 -1.21 3.63 2.23
CA ILE A 25 -0.93 4.84 1.44
C ILE A 25 0.55 5.18 1.55
N GLY A 26 1.19 5.48 0.42
CA GLY A 26 2.58 5.92 0.43
C GLY A 26 3.36 5.57 -0.82
N SER A 27 4.67 5.37 -0.63
CA SER A 27 5.60 4.94 -1.67
C SER A 27 5.17 3.64 -2.36
N CYS A 28 5.78 3.30 -3.50
CA CYS A 28 5.51 2.06 -4.23
C CYS A 28 5.65 0.79 -3.37
N PHE A 29 6.42 0.84 -2.28
CA PHE A 29 6.57 -0.29 -1.35
C PHE A 29 5.25 -0.79 -0.76
N VAL A 30 4.27 0.10 -0.56
CA VAL A 30 2.96 -0.30 -0.02
C VAL A 30 2.25 -1.32 -0.90
N THR A 31 2.48 -1.27 -2.21
CA THR A 31 1.87 -2.20 -3.16
C THR A 31 2.34 -3.62 -2.90
N TYR A 32 3.62 -3.84 -2.58
CA TYR A 32 4.15 -5.18 -2.32
C TYR A 32 3.50 -5.84 -1.10
N ILE A 33 3.31 -5.09 -0.02
CA ILE A 33 2.68 -5.61 1.21
C ILE A 33 1.17 -5.69 1.05
N GLY A 34 0.53 -4.61 0.58
CA GLY A 34 -0.93 -4.58 0.39
C GLY A 34 -1.44 -5.66 -0.56
N GLN A 35 -0.72 -5.96 -1.66
CA GLN A 35 -1.13 -7.01 -2.59
C GLN A 35 -1.08 -8.40 -1.95
N ARG A 36 -0.25 -8.64 -0.92
CA ARG A 36 -0.23 -9.91 -0.18
C ARG A 36 -1.51 -10.09 0.63
N LEU A 37 -2.00 -9.02 1.26
CA LEU A 37 -3.31 -9.02 1.92
C LEU A 37 -4.44 -9.24 0.90
N GLY A 38 -4.41 -8.51 -0.22
CA GLY A 38 -5.44 -8.62 -1.26
C GLY A 38 -5.50 -10.00 -1.91
N SER A 39 -4.34 -10.61 -2.18
CA SER A 39 -4.25 -11.98 -2.72
C SER A 39 -4.78 -13.03 -1.73
N ALA A 40 -4.71 -12.73 -0.43
CA ALA A 40 -5.31 -13.55 0.62
C ALA A 40 -6.77 -13.16 0.95
N HIS A 41 -7.38 -12.28 0.15
CA HIS A 41 -8.74 -11.75 0.29
C HIS A 41 -9.02 -11.04 1.63
N VAL A 42 -7.98 -10.48 2.26
CA VAL A 42 -8.18 -9.56 3.39
C VAL A 42 -8.70 -8.22 2.84
N PRO A 43 -9.71 -7.58 3.45
CA PRO A 43 -10.23 -6.30 2.97
C PRO A 43 -9.13 -5.24 2.99
N VAL A 44 -8.64 -4.85 1.81
CA VAL A 44 -7.51 -3.94 1.68
C VAL A 44 -7.72 -2.90 0.59
N MET A 45 -7.32 -1.67 0.86
CA MET A 45 -7.22 -0.60 -0.13
C MET A 45 -5.79 -0.09 -0.21
N ILE A 46 -5.25 -0.04 -1.43
CA ILE A 46 -3.87 0.36 -1.69
C ILE A 46 -3.88 1.63 -2.54
N ASN A 47 -3.18 2.67 -2.07
CA ASN A 47 -2.90 3.90 -2.80
C ASN A 47 -4.09 4.41 -3.63
N PRO A 48 -5.19 4.86 -2.99
CA PRO A 48 -6.38 5.32 -3.71
C PRO A 48 -6.11 6.50 -4.67
N PHE A 49 -5.01 7.23 -4.50
CA PHE A 49 -4.58 8.33 -5.36
C PHE A 49 -3.43 7.92 -6.29
N GLY A 50 -3.06 6.64 -6.29
CA GLY A 50 -1.77 6.18 -6.79
C GLY A 50 -0.64 6.44 -5.81
N THR A 51 0.58 6.13 -6.24
CA THR A 51 1.78 6.21 -5.39
C THR A 51 2.11 7.65 -5.02
N VAL A 52 2.17 7.92 -3.71
CA VAL A 52 2.46 9.25 -3.14
C VAL A 52 3.59 9.14 -2.11
N PHE A 53 4.74 9.77 -2.39
CA PHE A 53 5.97 9.46 -1.65
C PHE A 53 6.23 10.32 -0.43
N ASN A 54 5.80 11.59 -0.44
CA ASN A 54 6.21 12.55 0.57
C ASN A 54 5.11 12.81 1.61
N PRO A 55 5.47 13.24 2.84
CA PRO A 55 4.50 13.42 3.92
C PRO A 55 3.37 14.41 3.62
N VAL A 56 3.62 15.47 2.85
CA VAL A 56 2.58 16.46 2.49
C VAL A 56 1.57 15.84 1.55
N SER A 57 2.03 15.19 0.49
CA SER A 57 1.16 14.54 -0.50
C SER A 57 0.29 13.46 0.14
N VAL A 58 0.86 12.61 0.99
CA VAL A 58 0.10 11.60 1.72
C VAL A 58 -0.96 12.26 2.62
N CYS A 59 -0.58 13.30 3.37
CA CYS A 59 -1.50 14.04 4.23
C CYS A 59 -2.67 14.67 3.44
N ASN A 60 -2.38 15.26 2.27
CA ASN A 60 -3.39 15.83 1.40
C ASN A 60 -4.37 14.77 0.88
N SER A 61 -3.87 13.61 0.43
CA SER A 61 -4.71 12.50 -0.02
C SER A 61 -5.63 12.00 1.10
N ILE A 62 -5.11 11.80 2.31
CA ILE A 62 -5.93 11.37 3.46
C ILE A 62 -6.96 12.43 3.81
N ASN A 63 -6.60 13.71 3.88
CA ASN A 63 -7.56 14.79 4.14
C ASN A 63 -8.67 14.83 3.08
N ARG A 64 -8.34 14.59 1.80
CA ARG A 64 -9.33 14.50 0.74
C ARG A 64 -10.29 13.34 0.97
N ILE A 65 -9.79 12.17 1.36
CA ILE A 65 -10.60 10.99 1.72
C ILE A 65 -11.52 11.30 2.90
N ILE A 66 -11.00 11.87 4.00
CA ILE A 66 -11.81 12.18 5.19
C ILE A 66 -12.92 13.20 4.85
N THR A 67 -12.61 14.20 4.03
CA THR A 67 -13.61 15.22 3.64
C THR A 67 -14.64 14.70 2.64
N GLY A 68 -14.32 13.66 1.86
CA GLY A 68 -15.15 13.21 0.74
C GLY A 68 -15.38 14.28 -0.33
N LYS A 69 -14.56 15.35 -0.38
CA LYS A 69 -14.76 16.46 -1.31
C LYS A 69 -14.39 16.03 -2.73
N SER A 70 -15.37 15.91 -3.62
CA SER A 70 -15.12 15.63 -5.04
C SER A 70 -14.24 16.69 -5.70
N TYR A 71 -13.41 16.25 -6.65
CA TYR A 71 -12.64 17.09 -7.56
C TYR A 71 -13.54 17.70 -8.63
N ASP A 72 -13.25 18.94 -9.02
CA ASP A 72 -13.91 19.64 -10.11
C ASP A 72 -12.96 19.99 -11.26
N MET A 73 -13.51 20.59 -12.33
CA MET A 73 -12.76 20.98 -13.52
C MET A 73 -11.62 21.97 -13.25
N ALA A 74 -11.70 22.78 -12.19
CA ALA A 74 -10.65 23.73 -11.83
C ALA A 74 -9.46 23.07 -11.11
N GLU A 75 -9.63 21.81 -10.67
CA GLU A 75 -8.59 21.04 -9.97
C GLU A 75 -7.86 20.04 -10.89
N ILE A 76 -8.21 20.00 -12.18
CA ILE A 76 -7.49 19.24 -13.21
C ILE A 76 -6.91 20.18 -14.27
N ASN A 77 -5.84 19.72 -14.92
CA ASN A 77 -5.05 20.53 -15.86
C ASN A 77 -4.88 19.76 -17.16
N ASN A 78 -4.92 20.45 -18.30
CA ASN A 78 -4.58 19.87 -19.59
C ASN A 78 -3.15 20.24 -19.97
N TYR A 79 -2.31 19.24 -20.21
CA TYR A 79 -0.98 19.41 -20.76
C TYR A 79 -0.84 18.56 -22.02
N ASN A 80 -0.72 19.22 -23.18
CA ASN A 80 -0.55 18.58 -24.49
C ASN A 80 -1.67 17.55 -24.80
N GLY A 81 -2.92 17.88 -24.50
CA GLY A 81 -4.07 17.00 -24.77
C GLY A 81 -4.36 15.99 -23.66
N LEU A 82 -3.46 15.82 -22.68
CA LEU A 82 -3.68 14.94 -21.53
C LEU A 82 -4.20 15.72 -20.33
N TRP A 83 -5.36 15.32 -19.81
CA TRP A 83 -5.94 15.81 -18.57
C TRP A 83 -5.37 15.04 -17.37
N LEU A 84 -4.99 15.78 -16.33
CA LEU A 84 -4.35 15.22 -15.15
C LEU A 84 -4.67 16.01 -13.88
N SER A 85 -4.53 15.32 -12.73
CA SER A 85 -4.53 15.93 -11.41
C SER A 85 -3.14 15.79 -10.81
N PHE A 86 -2.58 16.90 -10.31
CA PHE A 86 -1.28 16.90 -9.62
C PHE A 86 -1.27 16.10 -8.30
N ASP A 87 -2.43 15.72 -7.79
CA ASP A 87 -2.56 14.87 -6.59
C ASP A 87 -2.46 13.38 -6.90
N HIS A 88 -2.65 12.97 -8.16
CA HIS A 88 -2.80 11.58 -8.58
C HIS A 88 -1.61 11.09 -9.41
N CYS A 89 -1.39 9.77 -9.46
CA CYS A 89 -0.44 9.20 -10.41
C CYS A 89 -0.94 9.29 -11.86
N THR A 90 -0.04 9.03 -12.80
CA THR A 90 -0.32 9.08 -14.25
C THR A 90 -1.41 8.13 -14.71
N ASP A 91 -1.73 7.09 -13.93
CA ASP A 91 -2.74 6.08 -14.29
C ASP A 91 -4.16 6.65 -14.25
N PHE A 92 -4.36 7.81 -13.61
CA PHE A 92 -5.64 8.53 -13.57
C PHE A 92 -5.80 9.54 -14.71
N SER A 93 -4.74 9.79 -15.49
CA SER A 93 -4.75 10.78 -16.55
C SER A 93 -5.40 10.21 -17.83
N SER A 94 -6.17 11.03 -18.55
CA SER A 94 -6.82 10.66 -19.81
C SER A 94 -6.85 11.83 -20.79
N GLU A 95 -7.05 11.56 -22.08
CA GLU A 95 -7.31 12.59 -23.10
C GLU A 95 -8.66 13.31 -22.87
N SER A 96 -9.53 12.76 -22.01
CA SER A 96 -10.81 13.37 -21.63
C SER A 96 -10.81 13.87 -20.19
N ALA A 97 -11.21 15.14 -20.02
CA ALA A 97 -11.43 15.75 -18.71
C ALA A 97 -12.49 15.00 -17.90
N GLU A 98 -13.60 14.62 -18.54
CA GLU A 98 -14.71 13.92 -17.93
C GLU A 98 -14.28 12.53 -17.43
N GLN A 99 -13.52 11.79 -18.25
CA GLN A 99 -13.00 10.49 -17.84
C GLN A 99 -12.01 10.62 -16.68
N THR A 100 -11.14 11.63 -16.72
CA THR A 100 -10.20 11.93 -15.62
C THR A 100 -10.95 12.22 -14.32
N LEU A 101 -11.92 13.13 -14.35
CA LEU A 101 -12.75 13.46 -13.18
C LEU A 101 -13.55 12.25 -12.67
N THR A 102 -14.14 11.48 -13.58
CA THR A 102 -14.91 10.29 -13.22
C THR A 102 -14.02 9.26 -12.51
N SER A 103 -12.83 9.01 -13.05
CA SER A 103 -11.86 8.07 -12.48
C SER A 103 -11.43 8.48 -11.07
N ILE A 104 -10.96 9.72 -10.89
CA ILE A 104 -10.48 10.20 -9.57
C ILE A 104 -11.62 10.29 -8.55
N ASN A 105 -12.81 10.75 -8.95
CA ASN A 105 -13.94 10.91 -8.04
C ASN A 105 -14.59 9.58 -7.66
N SER A 106 -14.65 8.61 -8.58
CA SER A 106 -15.10 7.25 -8.25
C SER A 106 -14.17 6.63 -7.21
N ARG A 107 -12.86 6.75 -7.44
CA ARG A 107 -11.87 6.19 -6.51
C ARG A 107 -11.85 6.89 -5.15
N LEU A 108 -12.03 8.21 -5.12
CA LEU A 108 -12.21 8.97 -3.89
C LEU A 108 -13.46 8.53 -3.12
N LYS A 109 -14.59 8.33 -3.82
CA LYS A 109 -15.83 7.87 -3.19
C LYS A 109 -15.66 6.50 -2.56
N GLU A 110 -15.03 5.56 -3.27
CA GLU A 110 -14.66 4.25 -2.74
C GLU A 110 -13.77 4.38 -1.50
N ALA A 111 -12.73 5.22 -1.55
CA ALA A 111 -11.82 5.41 -0.43
C ALA A 111 -12.48 6.05 0.78
N SER A 112 -13.39 7.00 0.56
CA SER A 112 -14.15 7.68 1.63
C SER A 112 -15.11 6.71 2.33
N ALA A 113 -15.71 5.78 1.58
CA ALA A 113 -16.52 4.71 2.16
C ALA A 113 -15.66 3.65 2.85
N PHE A 114 -14.48 3.33 2.31
CA PHE A 114 -13.61 2.30 2.89
C PHE A 114 -12.96 2.76 4.20
N ILE A 115 -12.60 4.05 4.33
CA ILE A 115 -11.98 4.56 5.57
C ILE A 115 -12.93 4.55 6.77
N SER A 116 -14.25 4.60 6.57
CA SER A 116 -15.20 4.54 7.68
C SER A 116 -15.19 3.20 8.39
N GLU A 117 -14.84 2.13 7.66
CA GLU A 117 -14.73 0.76 8.18
C GLU A 117 -13.27 0.37 8.46
N ALA A 118 -12.31 1.26 8.18
CA ALA A 118 -10.89 0.93 8.31
C ALA A 118 -10.45 0.83 9.77
N HIS A 119 -9.73 -0.24 10.06
CA HIS A 119 -9.15 -0.51 11.37
C HIS A 119 -7.66 -0.17 11.40
N PHE A 120 -6.99 -0.25 10.24
CA PHE A 120 -5.57 0.09 10.10
C PHE A 120 -5.34 1.04 8.93
N LEU A 121 -4.48 2.03 9.16
CA LEU A 121 -3.92 2.92 8.14
C LEU A 121 -2.39 2.85 8.21
N PHE A 122 -1.80 2.14 7.24
CA PHE A 122 -0.36 2.07 7.06
C PHE A 122 0.11 3.18 6.14
N VAL A 123 1.04 3.99 6.64
CA VAL A 123 1.62 5.14 5.96
C VAL A 123 3.09 4.88 5.67
N THR A 124 3.46 4.77 4.40
CA THR A 124 4.87 4.56 4.00
C THR A 124 5.47 5.81 3.36
N PHE A 125 6.33 6.53 4.09
CA PHE A 125 7.05 7.66 3.51
C PHE A 125 8.23 7.20 2.65
N GLY A 126 8.29 7.70 1.41
CA GLY A 126 9.36 7.46 0.46
C GLY A 126 10.47 8.49 0.52
N THR A 127 10.13 9.78 0.66
CA THR A 127 11.10 10.89 0.64
C THR A 127 10.53 12.13 1.35
N ALA A 128 11.37 12.88 2.06
CA ALA A 128 11.04 14.21 2.58
C ALA A 128 11.13 15.32 1.52
N ARG A 129 11.51 14.99 0.27
CA ARG A 129 11.55 15.97 -0.81
C ARG A 129 10.21 16.15 -1.48
N ILE A 130 9.86 17.39 -1.74
CA ILE A 130 8.63 17.79 -2.42
C ILE A 130 8.92 18.53 -3.71
N TYR A 131 7.91 18.58 -4.57
CA TYR A 131 7.89 19.46 -5.74
C TYR A 131 6.77 20.46 -5.55
N ARG A 132 7.10 21.73 -5.77
CA ARG A 132 6.18 22.84 -5.75
C ARG A 132 5.99 23.33 -7.17
N LEU A 133 4.74 23.39 -7.64
CA LEU A 133 4.43 23.97 -8.95
C LEU A 133 4.72 25.47 -8.89
N ASN A 134 5.55 25.96 -9.80
CA ASN A 134 6.01 27.36 -9.79
C ASN A 134 4.87 28.36 -10.00
N GLU A 135 3.90 28.00 -10.84
CA GLU A 135 2.76 28.85 -11.19
C GLU A 135 1.85 29.15 -9.99
N THR A 136 1.56 28.15 -9.17
CA THR A 136 0.56 28.26 -8.09
C THR A 136 1.17 28.22 -6.68
N GLY A 137 2.45 27.86 -6.56
CA GLY A 137 3.10 27.59 -5.28
C GLY A 137 2.60 26.34 -4.57
N ARG A 138 1.71 25.54 -5.19
CA ARG A 138 1.15 24.33 -4.60
C ARG A 138 2.15 23.18 -4.60
N ILE A 139 2.18 22.40 -3.52
CA ILE A 139 2.92 21.13 -3.47
C ILE A 139 2.16 20.06 -4.25
N VAL A 140 2.85 19.39 -5.17
CA VAL A 140 2.27 18.35 -6.04
C VAL A 140 2.75 16.96 -5.66
N SER A 141 1.89 15.95 -5.85
CA SER A 141 2.20 14.56 -5.59
C SER A 141 2.94 13.89 -6.76
N ASN A 142 2.59 14.27 -7.99
CA ASN A 142 3.21 13.75 -9.20
C ASN A 142 3.48 14.88 -10.19
N CYS A 143 4.67 14.90 -10.79
CA CYS A 143 5.04 15.89 -11.81
C CYS A 143 4.57 15.52 -13.23
N HIS A 144 3.98 14.34 -13.42
CA HIS A 144 3.41 13.86 -14.69
C HIS A 144 4.38 13.91 -15.88
N LYS A 145 5.67 13.68 -15.61
CA LYS A 145 6.77 13.79 -16.59
C LYS A 145 6.87 15.16 -17.29
N LEU A 146 6.23 16.20 -16.73
CA LEU A 146 6.36 17.57 -17.22
C LEU A 146 7.79 18.10 -17.01
N PRO A 147 8.22 19.13 -17.77
CA PRO A 147 9.56 19.68 -17.67
C PRO A 147 9.91 20.12 -16.25
N ALA A 148 11.14 19.84 -15.81
CA ALA A 148 11.59 20.16 -14.46
C ALA A 148 11.52 21.66 -14.12
N SER A 149 11.58 22.54 -15.13
CA SER A 149 11.45 24.00 -14.97
C SER A 149 10.09 24.46 -14.44
N TYR A 150 9.07 23.59 -14.48
CA TYR A 150 7.74 23.88 -13.95
C TYR A 150 7.69 23.76 -12.42
N PHE A 151 8.71 23.12 -11.83
CA PHE A 151 8.69 22.78 -10.42
C PHE A 151 9.92 23.29 -9.69
N LYS A 152 9.71 23.81 -8.50
CA LYS A 152 10.76 24.02 -7.50
C LYS A 152 10.82 22.79 -6.61
N ARG A 153 12.01 22.23 -6.45
CA ARG A 153 12.25 21.08 -5.60
C ARG A 153 12.78 21.52 -4.25
N GLU A 154 12.17 21.04 -3.17
CA GLU A 154 12.48 21.46 -1.80
C GLU A 154 12.61 20.24 -0.89
N LEU A 155 13.41 20.35 0.16
CA LEU A 155 13.47 19.38 1.25
C LEU A 155 12.62 19.91 2.39
N LEU A 156 11.63 19.13 2.85
CA LEU A 156 10.85 19.50 4.03
C LEU A 156 11.74 19.47 5.27
N THR A 157 11.41 20.33 6.23
CA THR A 157 11.93 20.26 7.58
C THR A 157 11.14 19.25 8.42
N VAL A 158 11.74 18.81 9.53
CA VAL A 158 11.06 17.94 10.51
C VAL A 158 9.79 18.62 11.04
N ASP A 159 9.88 19.88 11.44
CA ASP A 159 8.76 20.65 12.01
C ASP A 159 7.59 20.81 11.03
N GLU A 160 7.88 21.00 9.73
CA GLU A 160 6.82 21.06 8.71
C GLU A 160 6.06 19.75 8.62
N ILE A 161 6.75 18.60 8.67
CA ILE A 161 6.12 17.27 8.63
C ILE A 161 5.31 17.05 9.91
N VAL A 162 5.91 17.31 11.07
CA VAL A 162 5.26 17.10 12.38
C VAL A 162 3.99 17.94 12.50
N ARG A 163 4.06 19.23 12.13
CA ARG A 163 2.92 20.14 12.22
C ARG A 163 1.73 19.68 11.39
N ILE A 164 1.94 19.30 10.13
CA ILE A 164 0.82 18.88 9.26
C ILE A 164 0.26 17.52 9.67
N TRP A 165 1.10 16.63 10.21
CA TRP A 165 0.67 15.29 10.61
C TRP A 165 0.01 15.26 11.97
N ASN A 166 0.41 16.08 12.94
CA ASN A 166 -0.31 16.20 14.21
C ASN A 166 -1.77 16.61 13.98
N LEU A 167 -2.00 17.65 13.15
CA LEU A 167 -3.36 18.07 12.78
C LEU A 167 -4.17 16.94 12.11
N LEU A 168 -3.52 16.14 11.26
CA LEU A 168 -4.17 15.00 10.61
C LEU A 168 -4.47 13.88 11.61
N LEU A 169 -3.56 13.57 12.52
CA LEU A 169 -3.73 12.53 13.54
C LEU A 169 -4.85 12.91 14.52
N GLU A 170 -4.95 14.17 14.94
CA GLU A 170 -6.08 14.69 15.73
C GLU A 170 -7.41 14.47 15.01
N ARG A 171 -7.47 14.82 13.72
CA ARG A 171 -8.66 14.64 12.91
C ARG A 171 -9.03 13.17 12.72
N LEU A 172 -8.06 12.32 12.39
CA LEU A 172 -8.26 10.88 12.26
C LEU A 172 -8.75 10.29 13.57
N LYS A 173 -8.17 10.66 14.71
CA LYS A 173 -8.60 10.17 16.03
C LYS A 173 -10.02 10.62 16.38
N SER A 174 -10.38 11.86 16.02
CA SER A 174 -11.74 12.38 16.26
C SER A 174 -12.79 11.74 15.36
N SER A 175 -12.47 11.48 14.09
CA SER A 175 -13.42 10.91 13.12
C SER A 175 -13.49 9.39 13.16
N PHE A 176 -12.37 8.72 13.45
CA PHE A 176 -12.22 7.26 13.46
C PHE A 176 -11.44 6.85 14.72
N PRO A 177 -12.06 6.85 15.91
CA PRO A 177 -11.38 6.60 17.18
C PRO A 177 -10.66 5.25 17.24
N ASP A 178 -11.16 4.27 16.48
CA ASP A 178 -10.63 2.92 16.37
C ASP A 178 -9.67 2.71 15.19
N LEU A 179 -9.31 3.74 14.44
CA LEU A 179 -8.30 3.61 13.38
C LEU A 179 -6.89 3.61 13.97
N LYS A 180 -6.09 2.59 13.63
CA LYS A 180 -4.71 2.44 14.08
C LYS A 180 -3.79 2.95 12.98
N VAL A 181 -3.06 4.02 13.24
CA VAL A 181 -2.11 4.61 12.29
C VAL A 181 -0.73 4.01 12.52
N VAL A 182 -0.16 3.43 11.48
CA VAL A 182 1.17 2.81 11.52
C VAL A 182 2.06 3.48 10.48
N PHE A 183 3.13 4.12 10.94
CA PHE A 183 4.16 4.68 10.07
C PHE A 183 5.18 3.62 9.66
N THR A 184 5.76 3.80 8.49
CA THR A 184 6.93 3.07 8.06
C THR A 184 7.73 3.92 7.07
N ILE A 185 9.05 3.73 7.03
CA ILE A 185 9.91 4.36 6.03
C ILE A 185 10.14 3.35 4.90
N SER A 186 9.95 3.80 3.66
CA SER A 186 10.12 2.94 2.48
C SER A 186 11.57 2.42 2.40
N PRO A 187 11.78 1.11 2.22
CA PRO A 187 13.11 0.55 1.97
C PRO A 187 13.67 0.91 0.58
N VAL A 188 12.83 1.39 -0.34
CA VAL A 188 13.26 1.82 -1.67
C VAL A 188 14.18 3.03 -1.59
N ARG A 189 15.28 2.97 -2.33
CA ARG A 189 16.29 4.04 -2.39
C ARG A 189 15.89 5.11 -3.40
N HIS A 190 15.64 6.32 -2.92
CA HIS A 190 15.26 7.45 -3.77
C HIS A 190 16.51 8.14 -4.35
N TRP A 191 17.00 7.62 -5.48
CA TRP A 191 18.34 7.94 -6.01
C TRP A 191 18.51 9.26 -6.75
N LYS A 192 17.43 10.02 -6.97
CA LYS A 192 17.48 11.28 -7.74
C LYS A 192 18.45 12.33 -7.16
N ASP A 193 18.82 12.22 -5.89
CA ASP A 193 19.80 13.09 -5.20
C ASP A 193 21.08 12.35 -4.80
N GLY A 194 21.31 11.18 -5.39
CA GLY A 194 22.39 10.27 -5.03
C GLY A 194 22.28 9.71 -3.60
N ALA A 195 23.35 9.01 -3.20
CA ALA A 195 23.43 8.32 -1.92
C ALA A 195 23.21 9.25 -0.72
N HIS A 196 23.97 10.34 -0.67
CA HIS A 196 23.92 11.30 0.43
C HIS A 196 22.55 11.97 0.50
N GLY A 197 22.00 12.41 -0.65
CA GLY A 197 20.70 13.05 -0.67
C GLY A 197 19.57 12.10 -0.24
N ASN A 198 19.62 10.83 -0.61
CA ASN A 198 18.69 9.82 -0.07
C ASN A 198 18.80 9.72 1.46
N GLN A 199 20.02 9.62 2.00
CA GLN A 199 20.20 9.51 3.45
C GLN A 199 19.67 10.74 4.19
N VAL A 200 20.01 11.95 3.74
CA VAL A 200 19.46 13.19 4.33
C VAL A 200 17.92 13.19 4.33
N SER A 201 17.31 12.79 3.23
CA SER A 201 15.84 12.71 3.12
C SER A 201 15.25 11.70 4.10
N LYS A 202 15.84 10.50 4.21
CA LYS A 202 15.38 9.46 5.14
C LYS A 202 15.58 9.90 6.59
N SER A 203 16.70 10.52 6.93
CA SER A 203 16.96 11.05 8.28
C SER A 203 15.91 12.07 8.71
N VAL A 204 15.49 12.97 7.83
CA VAL A 204 14.38 13.90 8.11
C VAL A 204 13.08 13.13 8.40
N LEU A 205 12.76 12.11 7.60
CA LEU A 205 11.56 11.30 7.82
C LEU A 205 11.61 10.53 9.15
N PHE A 206 12.75 9.96 9.50
CA PHE A 206 12.95 9.27 10.77
C PHE A 206 12.72 10.20 11.95
N LEU A 207 13.38 11.35 11.98
CA LEU A 207 13.21 12.34 13.05
C LEU A 207 11.75 12.83 13.16
N ALA A 208 11.07 13.03 12.03
CA ALA A 208 9.66 13.40 12.03
C ALA A 208 8.76 12.28 12.57
N VAL A 209 8.99 11.03 12.17
CA VAL A 209 8.23 9.88 12.69
C VAL A 209 8.45 9.73 14.20
N GLU A 210 9.68 9.82 14.69
CA GLU A 210 9.99 9.76 16.13
C GLU A 210 9.21 10.80 16.94
N GLU A 211 9.04 12.01 16.40
CA GLU A 211 8.21 13.03 17.06
C GLU A 211 6.71 12.70 16.98
N LEU A 212 6.24 12.22 15.82
CA LEU A 212 4.84 11.83 15.64
C LEU A 212 4.41 10.64 16.51
N LEU A 213 5.34 9.73 16.85
CA LEU A 213 5.07 8.61 17.77
C LEU A 213 4.71 9.08 19.20
N LYS A 214 5.05 10.32 19.57
CA LYS A 214 4.69 10.91 20.87
C LYS A 214 3.25 11.43 20.91
N HIS A 215 2.55 11.46 19.77
CA HIS A 215 1.20 11.99 19.67
C HIS A 215 0.20 11.20 20.57
N PRO A 216 -0.79 11.84 21.21
CA PRO A 216 -1.74 11.17 22.12
C PRO A 216 -2.57 10.04 21.48
N SER A 217 -2.71 10.03 20.15
CA SER A 217 -3.36 8.93 19.42
C SER A 217 -2.52 7.64 19.37
N LYS A 218 -1.28 7.66 19.86
CA LYS A 218 -0.35 6.52 19.91
C LYS A 218 -0.17 5.81 18.57
N PRO A 219 0.25 6.51 17.49
CA PRO A 219 0.63 5.82 16.26
C PRO A 219 1.83 4.90 16.53
N SER A 220 1.99 3.87 15.72
CA SER A 220 3.12 2.93 15.84
C SER A 220 4.03 2.98 14.61
N TYR A 221 5.15 2.26 14.68
CA TYR A 221 6.14 2.20 13.60
C TYR A 221 6.44 0.75 13.21
N PHE A 222 6.48 0.47 11.89
CA PHE A 222 6.96 -0.79 11.35
C PHE A 222 8.31 -0.59 10.62
N PRO A 223 9.39 -1.28 11.01
CA PRO A 223 10.76 -1.01 10.58
C PRO A 223 11.13 -1.66 9.23
N ALA A 224 10.38 -1.36 8.17
CA ALA A 224 10.63 -1.93 6.84
C ALA A 224 11.97 -1.49 6.22
N TYR A 225 12.40 -0.25 6.49
CA TYR A 225 13.67 0.28 5.98
C TYR A 225 14.86 -0.46 6.61
N GLU A 226 14.83 -0.60 7.93
CA GLU A 226 15.86 -1.25 8.75
C GLU A 226 15.95 -2.75 8.43
N LEU A 227 14.81 -3.40 8.19
CA LEU A 227 14.79 -4.78 7.70
C LEU A 227 15.58 -4.94 6.39
N LEU A 228 15.46 -3.99 5.46
CA LEU A 228 16.26 -4.06 4.24
C LEU A 228 17.72 -3.66 4.49
N MET A 229 17.96 -2.58 5.21
CA MET A 229 19.27 -1.93 5.28
C MET A 229 20.23 -2.58 6.26
N ASP A 230 19.72 -3.06 7.39
CA ASP A 230 20.52 -3.57 8.50
C ASP A 230 20.47 -5.11 8.56
N ASP A 231 19.29 -5.69 8.37
CA ASP A 231 19.11 -7.13 8.40
C ASP A 231 19.48 -7.79 7.03
N LEU A 232 18.92 -7.28 5.93
CA LEU A 232 19.18 -7.78 4.56
C LEU A 232 20.29 -6.99 3.83
N ARG A 233 21.41 -6.74 4.52
CA ARG A 233 22.51 -5.84 4.09
C ARG A 233 23.39 -6.35 2.93
N ASP A 234 22.80 -6.86 1.85
CA ASP A 234 23.51 -7.41 0.68
C ASP A 234 22.79 -7.08 -0.64
N TYR A 235 23.55 -6.80 -1.71
CA TYR A 235 23.00 -6.47 -3.03
C TYR A 235 22.07 -7.56 -3.61
N ARG A 236 22.21 -8.82 -3.20
CA ARG A 236 21.29 -9.91 -3.59
C ARG A 236 19.82 -9.68 -3.20
N PHE A 237 19.58 -8.72 -2.31
CA PHE A 237 18.26 -8.32 -1.83
C PHE A 237 17.70 -7.09 -2.55
N TYR A 238 18.41 -6.59 -3.56
CA TYR A 238 17.92 -5.54 -4.46
C TYR A 238 17.54 -6.14 -5.81
N ASP A 239 16.55 -5.52 -6.44
CA ASP A 239 16.14 -5.83 -7.81
C ASP A 239 17.19 -5.33 -8.81
N ASP A 240 17.01 -5.60 -10.11
CA ASP A 240 17.99 -5.31 -11.16
C ASP A 240 18.43 -3.82 -11.22
N ASP A 241 17.58 -2.90 -10.75
CA ASP A 241 17.90 -1.47 -10.68
C ASP A 241 18.78 -1.06 -9.48
N MET A 242 19.07 -1.99 -8.58
CA MET A 242 19.85 -1.80 -7.34
C MET A 242 19.25 -0.78 -6.36
N LEU A 243 17.97 -0.43 -6.51
CA LEU A 243 17.26 0.57 -5.72
C LEU A 243 16.00 0.02 -5.05
N HIS A 244 15.26 -0.84 -5.76
CA HIS A 244 14.08 -1.52 -5.21
C HIS A 244 14.48 -2.82 -4.51
N PRO A 245 13.75 -3.24 -3.47
CA PRO A 245 13.93 -4.56 -2.88
C PRO A 245 13.59 -5.65 -3.90
N SER A 246 14.38 -6.71 -3.95
CA SER A 246 14.07 -7.90 -4.75
C SER A 246 12.87 -8.65 -4.18
N GLN A 247 12.30 -9.58 -4.96
CA GLN A 247 11.17 -10.38 -4.49
C GLN A 247 11.50 -11.15 -3.20
N LYS A 248 12.73 -11.64 -3.04
CA LYS A 248 13.19 -12.32 -1.81
C LYS A 248 13.18 -11.39 -0.60
N ALA A 249 13.58 -10.12 -0.79
CA ALA A 249 13.55 -9.13 0.27
C ALA A 249 12.11 -8.75 0.65
N VAL A 250 11.24 -8.59 -0.36
CA VAL A 250 9.80 -8.38 -0.14
C VAL A 250 9.18 -9.55 0.62
N ASP A 251 9.50 -10.80 0.25
CA ASP A 251 9.00 -11.99 0.95
C ASP A 251 9.45 -12.02 2.41
N TYR A 252 10.72 -11.69 2.66
CA TYR A 252 11.25 -11.60 4.03
C TYR A 252 10.55 -10.53 4.85
N ILE A 253 10.40 -9.31 4.32
CA ILE A 253 9.70 -8.22 5.02
C ILE A 253 8.23 -8.58 5.25
N TRP A 254 7.60 -9.28 4.30
CA TRP A 254 6.24 -9.80 4.45
C TRP A 254 6.12 -10.83 5.59
N GLU A 255 7.11 -11.70 5.76
CA GLU A 255 7.14 -12.65 6.89
C GLU A 255 7.22 -11.93 8.24
N GLU A 256 8.10 -10.94 8.36
CA GLU A 256 8.23 -10.13 9.58
C GLU A 256 6.96 -9.29 9.85
N PHE A 257 6.40 -8.67 8.80
CA PHE A 257 5.10 -8.01 8.89
C PHE A 257 4.01 -8.99 9.37
N SER A 258 4.01 -10.21 8.84
CA SER A 258 3.00 -11.21 9.17
C SER A 258 3.10 -11.69 10.61
N LYS A 259 4.32 -11.86 11.14
CA LYS A 259 4.54 -12.18 12.56
C LYS A 259 4.09 -11.03 13.46
N CYS A 260 4.33 -9.80 13.03
CA CYS A 260 4.00 -8.61 13.80
C CYS A 260 2.48 -8.38 13.87
N TYR A 261 1.75 -8.54 12.75
CA TYR A 261 0.36 -8.09 12.64
C TYR A 261 -0.70 -9.18 12.54
N PHE A 262 -0.36 -10.46 12.34
CA PHE A 262 -1.38 -11.53 12.28
C PHE A 262 -1.22 -12.52 13.42
N ASP A 263 -2.34 -13.03 13.93
CA ASP A 263 -2.35 -14.18 14.83
C ASP A 263 -2.12 -15.50 14.05
N SER A 264 -2.01 -16.63 14.75
CA SER A 264 -1.84 -17.94 14.09
C SER A 264 -3.04 -18.32 13.23
N ASN A 265 -4.26 -18.10 13.73
CA ASN A 265 -5.49 -18.45 13.03
C ASN A 265 -5.64 -17.69 11.70
N THR A 266 -5.39 -16.38 11.69
CA THR A 266 -5.44 -15.55 10.48
C THR A 266 -4.39 -16.01 9.48
N ARG A 267 -3.15 -16.29 9.92
CA ARG A 267 -2.10 -16.80 9.04
C ARG A 267 -2.46 -18.16 8.42
N GLU A 268 -3.07 -19.06 9.18
CA GLU A 268 -3.54 -20.36 8.67
C GLU A 268 -4.62 -20.18 7.59
N ILE A 269 -5.59 -19.29 7.83
CA ILE A 269 -6.65 -18.99 6.85
C ILE A 269 -6.03 -18.38 5.58
N MET A 270 -5.14 -17.40 5.72
CA MET A 270 -4.45 -16.77 4.59
C MET A 270 -3.66 -17.79 3.76
N GLN A 271 -3.05 -18.79 4.40
CA GLN A 271 -2.37 -19.88 3.68
C GLN A 271 -3.35 -20.71 2.85
N GLU A 272 -4.52 -21.04 3.39
CA GLU A 272 -5.56 -21.77 2.64
C GLU A 272 -6.10 -20.95 1.47
N VAL A 273 -6.38 -19.64 1.66
CA VAL A 273 -6.79 -18.76 0.55
C VAL A 273 -5.73 -18.73 -0.54
N ASN A 274 -4.47 -18.53 -0.18
CA ASN A 274 -3.37 -18.52 -1.14
C ASN A 274 -3.23 -19.85 -1.90
N ARG A 275 -3.52 -21.00 -1.26
CA ARG A 275 -3.56 -22.31 -1.95
C ARG A 275 -4.68 -22.35 -2.99
N ILE A 276 -5.85 -21.81 -2.69
CA ILE A 276 -6.98 -21.72 -3.63
C ILE A 276 -6.61 -20.82 -4.82
N SER A 277 -6.10 -19.60 -4.56
CA SER A 277 -5.74 -18.66 -5.62
C SER A 277 -4.61 -19.20 -6.51
N LYS A 278 -3.61 -19.86 -5.91
CA LYS A 278 -2.55 -20.56 -6.67
C LYS A 278 -3.11 -21.69 -7.53
N ALA A 279 -4.02 -22.50 -6.98
CA ALA A 279 -4.69 -23.56 -7.74
C ALA A 279 -5.45 -23.00 -8.95
N MET A 280 -6.20 -21.89 -8.77
CA MET A 280 -6.92 -21.24 -9.89
C MET A 280 -5.97 -20.69 -10.96
N SER A 281 -4.82 -20.15 -10.55
CA SER A 281 -3.80 -19.65 -11.49
C SER A 281 -3.01 -20.76 -12.21
N HIS A 282 -3.09 -22.00 -11.72
CA HIS A 282 -2.31 -23.11 -12.26
C HIS A 282 -2.79 -23.47 -13.67
N ARG A 283 -1.86 -23.45 -14.63
CA ARG A 283 -2.16 -23.80 -16.01
C ARG A 283 -2.25 -25.32 -16.16
N ILE A 284 -3.47 -25.86 -16.20
CA ILE A 284 -3.75 -27.27 -16.46
C ILE A 284 -3.34 -27.60 -17.90
N LYS A 285 -2.30 -28.42 -18.08
CA LYS A 285 -1.85 -28.94 -19.38
C LYS A 285 -1.65 -30.44 -19.29
N ASN A 286 -2.14 -31.19 -20.29
CA ASN A 286 -1.91 -32.63 -20.44
C ASN A 286 -2.28 -33.47 -19.20
N ILE A 287 -3.35 -33.09 -18.50
CA ILE A 287 -3.86 -33.80 -17.31
C ILE A 287 -5.06 -34.65 -17.73
N ALA A 288 -5.17 -35.88 -17.23
CA ALA A 288 -6.30 -36.76 -17.54
C ALA A 288 -7.62 -36.16 -17.00
N PRO A 289 -8.77 -36.35 -17.69
CA PRO A 289 -10.08 -35.84 -17.24
C PRO A 289 -10.40 -36.13 -15.76
N ASN A 290 -10.12 -37.34 -15.28
CA ASN A 290 -10.37 -37.73 -13.89
C ASN A 290 -9.51 -36.95 -12.89
N GLU A 291 -8.28 -36.60 -13.25
CA GLU A 291 -7.37 -35.82 -12.41
C GLU A 291 -7.79 -34.35 -12.36
N ILE A 292 -8.26 -33.77 -13.47
CA ILE A 292 -8.85 -32.42 -13.51
C ILE A 292 -10.07 -32.34 -12.58
N LYS A 293 -10.97 -33.33 -12.64
CA LYS A 293 -12.14 -33.40 -11.77
C LYS A 293 -11.74 -33.45 -10.29
N LYS A 294 -10.84 -34.36 -9.90
CA LYS A 294 -10.34 -34.46 -8.52
C LYS A 294 -9.68 -33.17 -8.03
N PHE A 295 -8.90 -32.52 -8.90
CA PHE A 295 -8.25 -31.24 -8.60
C PHE A 295 -9.28 -30.12 -8.32
N ALA A 296 -10.32 -30.02 -9.17
CA ALA A 296 -11.38 -29.04 -9.01
C ALA A 296 -12.22 -29.31 -7.75
N GLU A 297 -12.62 -30.57 -7.51
CA GLU A 297 -13.37 -30.97 -6.31
C GLU A 297 -12.59 -30.69 -5.02
N ALA A 298 -11.29 -30.99 -4.99
CA ALA A 298 -10.44 -30.68 -3.85
C ALA A 298 -10.35 -29.16 -3.58
N SER A 299 -10.29 -28.35 -4.64
CA SER A 299 -10.25 -26.88 -4.52
C SER A 299 -11.58 -26.31 -4.04
N LEU A 300 -12.71 -26.83 -4.54
CA LEU A 300 -14.06 -26.47 -4.07
C LEU A 300 -14.27 -26.87 -2.60
N ALA A 301 -13.79 -28.04 -2.18
CA ALA A 301 -13.85 -28.46 -0.77
C ALA A 301 -13.07 -27.52 0.16
N ARG A 302 -11.89 -27.03 -0.28
CA ARG A 302 -11.14 -25.99 0.45
C ARG A 302 -11.92 -24.69 0.54
N ILE A 303 -12.53 -24.23 -0.55
CA ILE A 303 -13.38 -23.03 -0.56
C ILE A 303 -14.50 -23.16 0.47
N VAL A 304 -15.19 -24.30 0.53
CA VAL A 304 -16.26 -24.56 1.52
C VAL A 304 -15.70 -24.51 2.95
N SER A 305 -14.54 -25.11 3.20
CA SER A 305 -13.89 -25.09 4.52
C SER A 305 -13.54 -23.67 4.97
N VAL A 306 -12.92 -22.87 4.09
CA VAL A 306 -12.57 -21.48 4.40
C VAL A 306 -13.82 -20.61 4.57
N SER A 307 -14.82 -20.77 3.70
CA SER A 307 -16.08 -20.01 3.78
C SER A 307 -16.83 -20.26 5.10
N LYS A 308 -16.68 -21.44 5.72
CA LYS A 308 -17.24 -21.72 7.05
C LYS A 308 -16.51 -20.98 8.16
N LYS A 309 -15.19 -20.77 8.03
CA LYS A 309 -14.37 -20.03 9.01
C LYS A 309 -14.54 -18.52 8.85
N VAL A 310 -14.61 -18.04 7.62
CA VAL A 310 -14.71 -16.61 7.28
C VAL A 310 -15.77 -16.42 6.18
N PRO A 311 -17.04 -16.24 6.57
CA PRO A 311 -18.14 -16.09 5.60
C PRO A 311 -18.07 -14.82 4.75
N SER A 312 -17.31 -13.81 5.18
CA SER A 312 -17.17 -12.53 4.47
C SER A 312 -16.27 -12.61 3.23
N ILE A 313 -15.49 -13.68 3.06
CA ILE A 313 -14.65 -13.83 1.86
C ILE A 313 -15.52 -14.23 0.67
N ASP A 314 -15.51 -13.41 -0.37
CA ASP A 314 -16.10 -13.74 -1.65
C ASP A 314 -15.16 -14.66 -2.45
N PHE A 315 -15.66 -15.86 -2.78
CA PHE A 315 -14.99 -16.86 -3.63
C PHE A 315 -15.75 -17.10 -4.94
N GLN A 316 -16.65 -16.21 -5.35
CA GLN A 316 -17.52 -16.45 -6.51
C GLN A 316 -16.69 -16.72 -7.79
N LYS A 317 -15.60 -15.99 -8.00
CA LYS A 317 -14.72 -16.16 -9.17
C LYS A 317 -14.03 -17.53 -9.16
N GLU A 318 -13.45 -17.92 -8.03
CA GLU A 318 -12.79 -19.20 -7.83
C GLU A 318 -13.77 -20.36 -7.99
N ARG A 319 -14.96 -20.25 -7.37
CA ARG A 319 -16.04 -21.25 -7.50
C ARG A 319 -16.44 -21.44 -8.94
N ASN A 320 -16.69 -20.35 -9.67
CA ASN A 320 -17.09 -20.41 -11.08
C ASN A 320 -15.99 -21.06 -11.94
N TYR A 321 -14.72 -20.75 -11.68
CA TYR A 321 -13.60 -21.37 -12.39
C TYR A 321 -13.55 -22.89 -12.17
N PHE A 322 -13.55 -23.37 -10.92
CA PHE A 322 -13.44 -24.80 -10.64
C PHE A 322 -14.69 -25.59 -11.05
N LEU A 323 -15.90 -25.01 -10.93
CA LEU A 323 -17.12 -25.60 -11.47
C LEU A 323 -17.07 -25.69 -13.00
N GLY A 324 -16.56 -24.66 -13.67
CA GLY A 324 -16.35 -24.65 -15.12
C GLY A 324 -15.44 -25.79 -15.59
N LEU A 325 -14.37 -26.09 -14.86
CA LEU A 325 -13.50 -27.24 -15.16
C LEU A 325 -14.22 -28.57 -15.08
N ILE A 326 -15.15 -28.75 -14.13
CA ILE A 326 -15.92 -29.99 -14.00
C ILE A 326 -16.92 -30.12 -15.15
N ASN A 327 -17.63 -29.03 -15.48
CA ASN A 327 -18.66 -29.01 -16.52
C ASN A 327 -18.10 -29.23 -17.93
N GLN A 328 -16.82 -28.95 -18.17
CA GLN A 328 -16.16 -29.23 -19.46
C GLN A 328 -15.83 -30.71 -19.68
N LEU A 329 -15.94 -31.53 -18.63
CA LEU A 329 -15.61 -32.97 -18.67
C LEU A 329 -16.85 -33.87 -18.78
N THR A 330 -18.04 -33.29 -18.61
CA THR A 330 -19.36 -33.95 -18.71
C THR A 330 -19.95 -33.75 -20.08
#